data_AF-A0AA97ED32-F1
#
_entry.id   AF-A0AA97ED32-F1
#
_cell.length_a   1.000
_cell.length_b   1.000
_cell.length_c   1.000
_cell.angle_alpha   90.00
_cell.angle_beta   90.00
_cell.angle_gamma   90.00
#
_symmetry.space_group_name_H-M   'P 1'
#
loop_
_entity.id
_entity.type
_entity.pdbx_description
1 polymer ?
#
loop_
_entity_poly.entity_id
_entity_poly.type
_entity_poly.pdbx_seq_one_letter_code
_entity_poly.pdbx_strand_id
1 'polypeptide(L)'
;MSYPVVQLDITQSLPTLTLSAEQTGVALVLRRRDRLVGRILKAVPTPCTLSPTQLETWIAAELGPKLLQESLREDLQPPVALTASPSLTVAICTKDRPDNVARLLATLVPLQSADDRTQFEILVVDNAPSDDRTQSVVATFSTVSYVCEPKAGLDFARNCALHTATTDWLAFLDDDVTVDSQWWRGWQEAWAENPDAGAITGLVLPYELETPAQILFEQRGGFGRGFEKIRYGQQLSHNPLYPCGAGIFGAGCNMAFRRQVLLDLGGFDEALDTGKPLPGGGDLDIFYRVVRAGHPLVYEPQYAVYHQHRREISQLRHQYWTWGLGFMAFVVKSMQTDPAMRSRLRRLIGWWVQDQLWQLQQSLSGQHLLSPKMILAELWGGVVGLCGEYGRSQQRSEAIRRQYS
;
A
#
# COMPACT_ATOMS: atom_id res chain seq x y z
N MET A 1 7.84 -4.39 24.36
CA MET A 1 8.11 -5.41 23.34
C MET A 1 8.09 -4.70 22.00
N SER A 2 9.28 -4.44 21.45
CA SER A 2 9.47 -3.75 20.16
C SER A 2 10.50 -4.46 19.31
N TYR A 3 10.48 -4.20 18.01
CA TYR A 3 11.45 -4.68 17.03
C TYR A 3 12.03 -3.44 16.35
N PRO A 4 13.26 -2.98 16.67
CA PRO A 4 13.88 -1.91 15.91
C PRO A 4 13.91 -2.26 14.42
N VAL A 5 13.52 -1.29 13.59
CA VAL A 5 13.64 -1.36 12.13
C VAL A 5 15.02 -0.81 11.76
N VAL A 6 15.89 -1.68 11.27
CA VAL A 6 17.29 -1.36 10.95
C VAL A 6 17.51 -1.52 9.46
N GLN A 7 17.95 -0.46 8.78
CA GLN A 7 18.37 -0.54 7.38
C GLN A 7 19.84 -0.90 7.30
N LEU A 8 20.18 -1.92 6.50
CA LEU A 8 21.57 -2.36 6.28
C LEU A 8 21.87 -2.42 4.78
N ASP A 9 22.96 -1.81 4.35
CA ASP A 9 23.54 -2.08 3.03
C ASP A 9 24.54 -3.23 3.16
N ILE A 10 24.20 -4.37 2.56
CA ILE A 10 25.00 -5.61 2.63
C ILE A 10 26.28 -5.55 1.79
N THR A 11 26.49 -4.48 1.03
CA THR A 11 27.77 -4.20 0.34
C THR A 11 28.78 -3.48 1.23
N GLN A 12 28.35 -3.06 2.43
CA GLN A 12 29.20 -2.47 3.45
C GLN A 12 29.43 -3.47 4.59
N SER A 13 30.41 -3.17 5.46
CA SER A 13 30.64 -3.95 6.67
C SER A 13 29.40 -3.94 7.56
N LEU A 14 28.90 -5.12 7.92
CA LEU A 14 27.73 -5.22 8.80
C LEU A 14 28.06 -4.73 10.22
N PRO A 15 27.14 -4.00 10.87
CA PRO A 15 27.36 -3.49 12.22
C PRO A 15 27.15 -4.58 13.28
N THR A 16 27.67 -4.32 14.48
CA THR A 16 27.19 -5.01 15.69
C THR A 16 25.91 -4.32 16.16
N LEU A 17 24.84 -5.07 16.38
CA LEU A 17 23.57 -4.53 16.88
C LEU A 17 23.35 -4.94 18.34
N THR A 18 23.19 -3.95 19.22
CA THR A 18 22.89 -4.18 20.63
C THR A 18 21.41 -3.90 20.90
N LEU A 19 20.70 -4.90 21.39
CA LEU A 19 19.27 -4.82 21.68
C LEU A 19 19.02 -4.69 23.18
N SER A 20 18.17 -3.74 23.57
CA SER A 20 17.75 -3.52 24.95
C SER A 20 16.83 -4.64 25.46
N ALA A 21 16.51 -4.63 26.76
CA ALA A 21 15.62 -5.62 27.36
C ALA A 21 14.20 -5.60 26.74
N GLU A 22 13.76 -4.42 26.28
CA GLU A 22 12.43 -4.19 25.70
C GLU A 22 12.32 -4.59 24.22
N GLN A 23 13.47 -4.74 23.54
CA GLN A 23 13.61 -5.02 22.10
C GLN A 23 13.70 -6.52 21.81
N THR A 24 12.57 -7.21 21.87
CA THR A 24 12.45 -8.69 21.81
C THR A 24 12.65 -9.29 20.41
N GLY A 25 13.13 -8.52 19.47
CA GLY A 25 13.31 -8.92 18.08
C GLY A 25 13.96 -7.80 17.28
N VAL A 26 14.13 -8.03 15.99
CA VAL A 26 14.67 -7.05 15.05
C VAL A 26 13.99 -7.19 13.69
N ALA A 27 13.78 -6.07 13.02
CA ALA A 27 13.36 -6.02 11.62
C ALA A 27 14.52 -5.43 10.78
N LEU A 28 15.20 -6.27 10.00
CA LEU A 28 16.24 -5.84 9.10
C LEU A 28 15.62 -5.54 7.73
N VAL A 29 15.83 -4.33 7.22
CA VAL A 29 15.54 -3.95 5.83
C VAL A 29 16.88 -3.93 5.10
N LEU A 30 17.02 -4.79 4.10
CA LEU A 30 18.29 -5.10 3.49
C LEU A 30 18.38 -4.45 2.12
N ARG A 31 19.48 -3.73 1.91
CA ARG A 31 19.83 -3.10 0.65
C ARG A 31 21.10 -3.67 0.07
N ARG A 32 21.24 -3.55 -1.24
CA ARG A 32 22.50 -3.76 -1.96
C ARG A 32 22.69 -2.57 -2.90
N ARG A 33 23.66 -1.69 -2.61
CA ARG A 33 23.90 -0.44 -3.38
C ARG A 33 22.61 0.38 -3.53
N ASP A 34 22.01 0.74 -2.40
CA ASP A 34 20.73 1.46 -2.27
C ASP A 34 19.46 0.71 -2.73
N ARG A 35 19.55 -0.41 -3.46
CA ARG A 35 18.38 -1.18 -3.87
C ARG A 35 17.86 -2.08 -2.76
N LEU A 36 16.56 -2.08 -2.52
CA LEU A 36 15.88 -2.98 -1.59
C LEU A 36 15.92 -4.42 -2.10
N VAL A 37 16.54 -5.32 -1.34
CA VAL A 37 16.71 -6.74 -1.72
C VAL A 37 16.07 -7.70 -0.72
N GLY A 38 15.60 -7.25 0.43
CA GLY A 38 14.89 -8.13 1.33
C GLY A 38 14.54 -7.51 2.66
N ARG A 39 13.80 -8.28 3.46
CA ARG A 39 13.58 -8.01 4.87
C ARG A 39 13.68 -9.28 5.68
N ILE A 40 14.14 -9.15 6.92
CA ILE A 40 14.16 -10.23 7.91
C ILE A 40 13.43 -9.71 9.15
N LEU A 41 12.42 -10.43 9.62
CA LEU A 41 11.71 -10.11 10.85
C LEU A 41 11.88 -11.27 11.83
N LYS A 42 12.64 -11.06 12.91
CA LYS A 42 13.07 -12.17 13.78
C LYS A 42 12.96 -11.83 15.26
N ALA A 43 12.32 -12.71 16.02
CA ALA A 43 12.36 -12.70 17.48
C ALA A 43 13.75 -13.13 17.96
N VAL A 44 14.25 -12.48 19.00
CA VAL A 44 15.56 -12.78 19.59
C VAL A 44 15.47 -12.77 21.12
N PRO A 45 16.32 -13.55 21.84
CA PRO A 45 16.43 -13.41 23.28
C PRO A 45 16.81 -11.98 23.66
N THR A 46 16.36 -11.48 24.82
CA THR A 46 16.75 -10.15 25.31
C THR A 46 17.29 -10.20 26.74
N PRO A 47 18.28 -9.35 27.07
CA PRO A 47 19.07 -8.51 26.15
C PRO A 47 20.01 -9.36 25.27
N CYS A 48 20.34 -8.88 24.08
CA CYS A 48 21.23 -9.61 23.15
C CYS A 48 22.08 -8.65 22.32
N THR A 49 23.28 -9.11 21.97
CA THR A 49 24.16 -8.45 20.99
C THR A 49 24.28 -9.37 19.78
N LEU A 50 23.90 -8.86 18.61
CA LEU A 50 24.02 -9.55 17.34
C LEU A 50 25.34 -9.13 16.69
N SER A 51 26.25 -10.09 16.57
CA SER A 51 27.52 -9.90 15.88
C SER A 51 27.34 -9.83 14.35
N PRO A 52 28.27 -9.20 13.62
CA PRO A 52 28.25 -9.17 12.15
C PRO A 52 28.13 -10.57 11.53
N THR A 53 28.88 -11.56 12.02
CA THR A 53 28.83 -12.95 11.52
C THR A 53 27.46 -13.62 11.72
N GLN A 54 26.74 -13.30 12.80
CA GLN A 54 25.38 -13.80 12.99
C GLN A 54 24.41 -13.17 11.99
N LEU A 55 24.54 -11.86 11.72
CA LEU A 55 23.75 -11.18 10.70
C LEU A 55 24.03 -11.76 9.32
N GLU A 56 25.31 -11.96 8.95
CA GLU A 56 25.70 -12.62 7.70
C GLU A 56 25.05 -14.00 7.55
N THR A 57 25.08 -14.81 8.62
CA THR A 57 24.47 -16.15 8.62
C THR A 57 22.96 -16.08 8.35
N TRP A 58 22.25 -15.14 8.99
CA TRP A 58 20.81 -14.97 8.76
C TRP A 58 20.51 -14.48 7.35
N ILE A 59 21.26 -13.49 6.87
CA ILE A 59 21.10 -12.91 5.53
C ILE A 59 21.36 -13.99 4.46
N ALA A 60 22.43 -14.76 4.60
CA ALA A 60 22.76 -15.84 3.67
C ALA A 60 21.70 -16.94 3.65
N ALA A 61 21.17 -17.32 4.82
CA ALA A 61 20.16 -18.36 4.93
C ALA A 61 18.80 -17.95 4.32
N GLU A 62 18.37 -16.70 4.53
CA GLU A 62 17.05 -16.24 4.10
C GLU A 62 17.05 -15.64 2.69
N LEU A 63 18.16 -15.03 2.26
CA LEU A 63 18.24 -14.27 1.01
C LEU A 63 19.37 -14.70 0.07
N GLY A 64 20.20 -15.67 0.42
CA GLY A 64 21.35 -16.09 -0.39
C GLY A 64 21.05 -16.27 -1.89
N PRO A 65 20.01 -17.04 -2.29
CA PRO A 65 19.63 -17.17 -3.70
C PRO A 65 19.26 -15.85 -4.36
N LYS A 66 18.54 -14.98 -3.65
CA LYS A 66 18.15 -13.66 -4.15
C LYS A 66 19.36 -12.73 -4.31
N LEU A 67 20.30 -12.77 -3.37
CA LEU A 67 21.53 -11.98 -3.47
C LEU A 67 22.39 -12.41 -4.66
N LEU A 68 22.44 -13.72 -4.93
CA LEU A 68 23.08 -14.24 -6.13
C LEU A 68 22.38 -13.74 -7.41
N GLN A 69 21.04 -13.79 -7.44
CA GLN A 69 20.25 -13.27 -8.56
C GLN A 69 20.49 -11.77 -8.79
N GLU A 70 20.50 -10.95 -7.74
CA GLU A 70 20.79 -9.52 -7.86
C GLU A 70 22.23 -9.25 -8.31
N SER A 71 23.21 -10.04 -7.84
CA SER A 71 24.58 -9.92 -8.32
C SER A 71 24.70 -10.24 -9.81
N LEU A 72 24.05 -11.32 -10.27
CA LEU A 72 24.01 -11.66 -11.69
C LEU A 72 23.28 -10.61 -12.51
N ARG A 73 22.19 -10.03 -11.98
CA ARG A 73 21.45 -8.96 -12.63
C ARG A 73 22.36 -7.75 -12.89
N GLU A 74 23.17 -7.38 -11.91
CA GLU A 74 24.11 -6.26 -12.06
C GLU A 74 25.22 -6.53 -13.08
N ASP A 75 25.74 -7.77 -13.11
CA ASP A 75 26.80 -8.13 -14.06
C ASP A 75 26.27 -8.23 -15.50
N LEU A 76 25.00 -8.61 -15.67
CA LEU A 76 24.41 -8.93 -16.98
C LEU A 76 23.52 -7.83 -17.57
N GLN A 77 22.90 -6.99 -16.73
CA GLN A 77 22.00 -5.94 -17.18
C GLN A 77 22.66 -4.57 -17.05
N PRO A 78 22.90 -3.84 -18.16
CA PRO A 78 23.27 -2.45 -18.06
C PRO A 78 22.16 -1.67 -17.33
N PRO A 79 22.49 -0.58 -16.61
CA PRO A 79 21.49 0.27 -16.00
C PRO A 79 20.45 0.67 -17.04
N VAL A 80 19.16 0.56 -16.70
CA VAL A 80 18.09 1.07 -17.58
C VAL A 80 18.39 2.55 -17.80
N ALA A 81 18.68 2.91 -19.05
CA ALA A 81 18.87 4.29 -19.43
C ALA A 81 17.53 5.00 -19.23
N LEU A 82 17.41 5.76 -18.13
CA LEU A 82 16.22 6.54 -17.86
C LEU A 82 16.08 7.60 -18.98
N THR A 83 15.14 7.38 -19.89
CA THR A 83 14.66 8.42 -20.81
C THR A 83 13.92 9.49 -20.02
N ALA A 84 13.54 10.61 -20.66
CA ALA A 84 12.62 11.56 -20.06
C ALA A 84 11.36 10.81 -19.58
N SER A 85 11.18 10.75 -18.26
CA SER A 85 10.00 10.13 -17.65
C SER A 85 8.78 11.01 -17.92
N PRO A 86 7.57 10.44 -18.00
CA PRO A 86 6.38 11.23 -18.23
C PRO A 86 6.10 12.09 -17.01
N SER A 87 5.30 13.14 -17.20
CA SER A 87 4.94 14.04 -16.11
C SER A 87 4.13 13.29 -15.05
N LEU A 88 4.38 13.57 -13.76
CA LEU A 88 3.72 12.92 -12.62
C LEU A 88 3.21 13.98 -11.63
N THR A 89 1.97 13.84 -11.19
CA THR A 89 1.48 14.50 -9.96
C THR A 89 1.40 13.46 -8.84
N VAL A 90 1.92 13.77 -7.66
CA VAL A 90 1.82 12.96 -6.46
C VAL A 90 0.76 13.59 -5.55
N ALA A 91 -0.39 12.94 -5.47
CA ALA A 91 -1.52 13.36 -4.66
C ALA A 91 -1.47 12.73 -3.26
N ILE A 92 -1.63 13.58 -2.25
CA ILE A 92 -1.74 13.19 -0.83
C ILE A 92 -3.14 13.57 -0.38
N CYS A 93 -4.02 12.58 -0.23
CA CYS A 93 -5.36 12.80 0.30
C CYS A 93 -5.34 12.66 1.82
N THR A 94 -5.75 13.70 2.53
CA THR A 94 -5.65 13.76 3.99
C THR A 94 -6.94 14.31 4.60
N LYS A 95 -7.19 13.98 5.88
CA LYS A 95 -8.30 14.56 6.64
C LYS A 95 -7.89 14.73 8.09
N ASP A 96 -7.77 15.98 8.54
CA ASP A 96 -7.52 16.36 9.94
C ASP A 96 -6.23 15.70 10.53
N ARG A 97 -5.19 15.54 9.71
CA ARG A 97 -3.91 14.89 10.08
C ARG A 97 -2.68 15.71 9.65
N PRO A 98 -2.53 16.96 10.12
CA PRO A 98 -1.44 17.85 9.71
C PRO A 98 -0.03 17.27 9.99
N ASP A 99 0.16 16.57 11.12
CA ASP A 99 1.47 16.02 11.50
C ASP A 99 1.93 14.89 10.58
N ASN A 100 0.98 14.09 10.08
CA ASN A 100 1.24 13.04 9.10
C ASN A 100 1.66 13.65 7.76
N VAL A 101 0.92 14.66 7.29
CA VAL A 101 1.26 15.40 6.07
C VAL A 101 2.65 16.04 6.17
N ALA A 102 2.96 16.71 7.28
CA ALA A 102 4.27 17.31 7.50
C ALA A 102 5.40 16.29 7.39
N ARG A 103 5.22 15.10 7.99
CA ARG A 103 6.20 14.01 7.97
C ARG A 103 6.40 13.43 6.59
N LEU A 104 5.31 13.17 5.86
CA LEU A 104 5.38 12.68 4.48
C LEU A 104 6.12 13.70 3.59
N LEU A 105 5.71 14.96 3.63
CA LEU A 105 6.31 16.04 2.84
C LEU A 105 7.81 16.22 3.15
N ALA A 106 8.22 16.07 4.42
CA ALA A 106 9.63 16.13 4.80
C ALA A 106 10.51 15.05 4.14
N THR A 107 9.92 13.93 3.71
CA THR A 107 10.64 12.87 2.97
C THR A 107 10.46 12.96 1.46
N LEU A 108 9.31 13.48 0.99
CA LEU A 108 8.97 13.55 -0.44
C LEU A 108 9.55 14.77 -1.14
N VAL A 109 9.47 15.96 -0.54
CA VAL A 109 9.96 17.22 -1.13
C VAL A 109 11.45 17.18 -1.48
N PRO A 110 12.35 16.61 -0.64
CA PRO A 110 13.76 16.49 -1.00
C PRO A 110 14.02 15.70 -2.29
N LEU A 111 13.12 14.80 -2.68
CA LEU A 111 13.27 14.02 -3.91
C LEU A 111 13.07 14.88 -5.18
N GLN A 112 12.35 16.01 -5.09
CA GLN A 112 12.19 16.93 -6.23
C GLN A 112 13.52 17.59 -6.63
N SER A 113 14.44 17.78 -5.68
CA SER A 113 15.71 18.49 -5.89
C SER A 113 16.90 17.56 -6.16
N ALA A 114 16.69 16.24 -6.17
CA ALA A 114 17.77 15.26 -6.21
C ALA A 114 18.36 15.00 -7.62
N ASP A 115 17.61 15.31 -8.68
CA ASP A 115 18.04 15.22 -10.08
C ASP A 115 17.31 16.32 -10.87
N ASP A 116 18.03 17.16 -11.62
CA ASP A 116 17.48 18.25 -12.44
C ASP A 116 16.42 17.78 -13.47
N ARG A 117 16.36 16.47 -13.74
CA ARG A 117 15.37 15.81 -14.60
C ARG A 117 14.12 15.34 -13.85
N THR A 118 14.09 15.47 -12.52
CA THR A 118 12.96 15.10 -11.68
C THR A 118 11.90 16.19 -11.72
N GLN A 119 10.81 15.92 -12.43
CA GLN A 119 9.67 16.82 -12.50
C GLN A 119 8.41 16.06 -12.13
N PHE A 120 8.21 15.88 -10.83
CA PHE A 120 6.88 15.55 -10.30
C PHE A 120 6.35 16.70 -9.46
N GLU A 121 5.06 16.94 -9.59
CA GLU A 121 4.31 17.91 -8.80
C GLU A 121 3.78 17.24 -7.54
N ILE A 122 3.65 17.98 -6.43
CA ILE A 122 3.03 17.47 -5.21
C ILE A 122 1.73 18.24 -4.99
N LEU A 123 0.64 17.51 -4.80
CA LEU A 123 -0.68 18.05 -4.52
C LEU A 123 -1.22 17.45 -3.23
N VAL A 124 -1.46 18.29 -2.23
CA VAL A 124 -2.21 17.90 -1.03
C VAL A 124 -3.68 18.22 -1.24
N VAL A 125 -4.52 17.19 -1.16
CA VAL A 125 -5.98 17.32 -1.17
C VAL A 125 -6.49 17.14 0.26
N ASP A 126 -6.87 18.24 0.88
CA ASP A 126 -7.43 18.27 2.23
C ASP A 126 -8.94 18.00 2.19
N ASN A 127 -9.36 16.88 2.77
CA ASN A 127 -10.70 16.34 2.60
C ASN A 127 -11.63 16.73 3.76
N ALA A 128 -12.57 17.61 3.44
CA ALA A 128 -13.56 18.16 4.35
C ALA A 128 -12.95 18.59 5.70
N PRO A 129 -11.88 19.41 5.71
CA PRO A 129 -11.14 19.73 6.93
C PRO A 129 -12.02 20.39 7.99
N SER A 130 -11.73 20.08 9.25
CA SER A 130 -12.42 20.70 10.40
C SER A 130 -11.81 22.04 10.82
N ASP A 131 -10.57 22.32 10.41
CA ASP A 131 -9.81 23.55 10.68
C ASP A 131 -8.74 23.78 9.59
N ASP A 132 -7.91 24.82 9.74
CA ASP A 132 -6.91 25.28 8.77
C ASP A 132 -5.49 24.75 9.03
N ARG A 133 -5.31 23.80 9.97
CA ARG A 133 -3.97 23.33 10.37
C ARG A 133 -3.24 22.62 9.24
N THR A 134 -3.92 21.79 8.47
CA THR A 134 -3.31 21.11 7.32
C THR A 134 -2.86 22.12 6.27
N GLN A 135 -3.70 23.10 5.93
CA GLN A 135 -3.35 24.17 5.00
C GLN A 135 -2.11 24.95 5.49
N SER A 136 -2.07 25.28 6.79
CA SER A 136 -0.95 25.98 7.42
C SER A 136 0.36 25.20 7.32
N VAL A 137 0.31 23.87 7.52
CA VAL A 137 1.47 22.98 7.32
C VAL A 137 1.92 22.99 5.87
N VAL A 138 1.00 22.82 4.92
CA VAL A 138 1.33 22.76 3.48
C VAL A 138 1.96 24.07 2.99
N ALA A 139 1.49 25.21 3.49
CA ALA A 139 2.02 26.52 3.14
C ALA A 139 3.52 26.71 3.51
N THR A 140 4.08 25.86 4.37
CA THR A 140 5.52 25.87 4.69
C THR A 140 6.39 25.23 3.60
N PHE A 141 5.80 24.51 2.64
CA PHE A 141 6.48 23.86 1.53
C PHE A 141 6.15 24.56 0.20
N SER A 142 7.07 25.40 -0.29
CA SER A 142 6.82 26.31 -1.44
C SER A 142 6.53 25.62 -2.78
N THR A 143 6.90 24.34 -2.93
CA THR A 143 6.70 23.55 -4.16
C THR A 143 5.45 22.66 -4.10
N VAL A 144 4.68 22.72 -3.01
CA VAL A 144 3.51 21.87 -2.77
C VAL A 144 2.23 22.65 -3.02
N SER A 145 1.39 22.11 -3.90
CA SER A 145 0.05 22.67 -4.16
C SER A 145 -0.95 22.15 -3.13
N TYR A 146 -1.95 22.98 -2.81
CA TYR A 146 -3.03 22.66 -1.87
C TYR A 146 -4.38 22.82 -2.55
N VAL A 147 -5.27 21.85 -2.35
CA VAL A 147 -6.69 21.93 -2.72
C VAL A 147 -7.55 21.43 -1.58
N CYS A 148 -8.65 22.13 -1.30
CA CYS A 148 -9.68 21.68 -0.37
C CYS A 148 -10.77 20.95 -1.16
N GLU A 149 -11.05 19.70 -0.81
CA GLU A 149 -12.21 18.93 -1.29
C GLU A 149 -13.26 18.90 -0.18
N PRO A 150 -14.35 19.70 -0.30
CA PRO A 150 -15.30 19.83 0.79
C PRO A 150 -16.21 18.59 1.00
N LYS A 151 -16.34 17.70 0.03
CA LYS A 151 -17.13 16.46 0.14
C LYS A 151 -16.34 15.39 0.90
N ALA A 152 -16.81 15.02 2.09
CA ALA A 152 -16.14 14.02 2.92
C ALA A 152 -16.11 12.62 2.26
N GLY A 153 -14.92 12.01 2.21
CA GLY A 153 -14.68 10.67 1.69
C GLY A 153 -13.37 10.62 0.89
N LEU A 154 -12.60 9.53 1.06
CA LEU A 154 -11.27 9.43 0.45
C LEU A 154 -11.35 9.40 -1.08
N ASP A 155 -12.33 8.69 -1.64
CA ASP A 155 -12.49 8.62 -3.10
C ASP A 155 -13.02 9.93 -3.71
N PHE A 156 -13.71 10.79 -2.94
CA PHE A 156 -13.96 12.16 -3.36
C PHE A 156 -12.66 12.95 -3.48
N ALA A 157 -11.76 12.84 -2.49
CA ALA A 157 -10.46 13.50 -2.52
C ALA A 157 -9.57 12.96 -3.66
N ARG A 158 -9.58 11.65 -3.91
CA ARG A 158 -8.84 11.04 -5.03
C ARG A 158 -9.38 11.50 -6.39
N ASN A 159 -10.69 11.61 -6.54
CA ASN A 159 -11.29 12.16 -7.76
C ASN A 159 -11.04 13.66 -7.92
N CYS A 160 -11.01 14.43 -6.83
CA CYS A 160 -10.57 15.82 -6.83
C CYS A 160 -9.13 15.94 -7.37
N ALA A 161 -8.22 15.09 -6.88
CA ALA A 161 -6.85 15.02 -7.40
C ALA A 161 -6.81 14.64 -8.89
N LEU A 162 -7.60 13.65 -9.33
CA LEU A 162 -7.70 13.24 -10.72
C LEU A 162 -8.09 14.38 -11.67
N HIS A 163 -9.05 15.20 -11.24
CA HIS A 163 -9.53 16.34 -12.03
C HIS A 163 -8.62 17.56 -11.92
N THR A 164 -7.90 17.72 -10.82
CA THR A 164 -6.95 18.84 -10.60
C THR A 164 -5.64 18.61 -11.35
N ALA A 165 -5.11 17.38 -11.33
CA ALA A 165 -3.84 17.06 -11.98
C ALA A 165 -3.94 17.23 -13.50
N THR A 166 -2.87 17.71 -14.12
CA THR A 166 -2.73 17.92 -15.57
C THR A 166 -1.68 17.03 -16.22
N THR A 167 -0.95 16.28 -15.40
CA THR A 167 0.17 15.41 -15.78
C THR A 167 -0.30 14.06 -16.36
N ASP A 168 0.60 13.36 -17.03
CA ASP A 168 0.32 12.08 -17.70
C ASP A 168 0.01 10.95 -16.70
N TRP A 169 0.64 11.03 -15.52
CA TRP A 169 0.48 10.07 -14.44
C TRP A 169 0.05 10.75 -13.14
N LEU A 170 -0.70 10.00 -12.34
CA LEU A 170 -1.12 10.42 -11.01
C LEU A 170 -0.77 9.34 -9.99
N ALA A 171 0.13 9.67 -9.06
CA ALA A 171 0.43 8.86 -7.90
C ALA A 171 -0.44 9.27 -6.70
N PHE A 172 -0.76 8.30 -5.85
CA PHE A 172 -1.45 8.49 -4.59
C PHE A 172 -0.59 7.92 -3.47
N LEU A 173 -0.40 8.74 -2.44
CA LEU A 173 0.22 8.36 -1.17
C LEU A 173 -0.77 8.66 -0.04
N ASP A 174 -0.92 7.72 0.90
CA ASP A 174 -1.67 7.99 2.13
C ASP A 174 -0.83 8.90 3.04
N ASP A 175 -1.47 9.72 3.89
CA ASP A 175 -0.75 10.66 4.76
C ASP A 175 0.11 9.98 5.84
N ASP A 176 -0.18 8.73 6.19
CA ASP A 176 0.51 7.96 7.23
C ASP A 176 1.69 7.13 6.69
N VAL A 177 2.27 7.53 5.55
CA VAL A 177 3.50 6.96 5.01
C VAL A 177 4.67 7.94 4.98
N THR A 178 5.88 7.43 4.88
CA THR A 178 7.06 8.16 4.39
C THR A 178 7.64 7.46 3.17
N VAL A 179 8.29 8.20 2.28
CA VAL A 179 8.84 7.61 1.04
C VAL A 179 10.28 7.16 1.18
N ASP A 180 10.65 6.11 0.45
CA ASP A 180 12.04 5.68 0.32
C ASP A 180 12.89 6.70 -0.45
N SER A 181 14.18 6.80 -0.15
CA SER A 181 15.09 7.69 -0.89
C SER A 181 15.21 7.30 -2.37
N GLN A 182 14.94 6.04 -2.71
CA GLN A 182 14.90 5.56 -4.09
C GLN A 182 13.48 5.52 -4.68
N TRP A 183 12.46 6.03 -3.99
CA TRP A 183 11.05 5.92 -4.41
C TRP A 183 10.82 6.45 -5.82
N TRP A 184 11.28 7.67 -6.11
CA TRP A 184 11.12 8.28 -7.42
C TRP A 184 11.83 7.48 -8.52
N ARG A 185 13.09 7.08 -8.27
CA ARG A 185 13.85 6.24 -9.20
C ARG A 185 13.17 4.90 -9.44
N GLY A 186 12.63 4.26 -8.40
CA GLY A 186 11.88 3.03 -8.49
C GLY A 186 10.67 3.16 -9.41
N TRP A 187 9.91 4.25 -9.27
CA TRP A 187 8.80 4.54 -10.18
C TRP A 187 9.27 4.73 -11.64
N GLN A 188 10.35 5.49 -11.86
CA GLN A 188 10.90 5.71 -13.20
C GLN A 188 11.37 4.42 -13.86
N GLU A 189 12.04 3.54 -13.11
CA GLU A 189 12.45 2.21 -13.56
C GLU A 189 11.24 1.36 -13.95
N ALA A 190 10.20 1.33 -13.10
CA ALA A 190 8.97 0.59 -13.38
C ALA A 190 8.29 1.07 -14.66
N TRP A 191 8.18 2.38 -14.86
CA TRP A 191 7.61 2.96 -16.07
C TRP A 191 8.47 2.67 -17.31
N ALA A 192 9.79 2.87 -17.23
CA ALA A 192 10.70 2.69 -18.37
C ALA A 192 10.70 1.24 -18.87
N GLU A 193 10.62 0.27 -17.96
CA GLU A 193 10.50 -1.16 -18.29
C GLU A 193 9.10 -1.55 -18.77
N ASN A 194 8.08 -0.76 -18.43
CA ASN A 194 6.67 -1.06 -18.68
C ASN A 194 5.91 0.14 -19.26
N PRO A 195 6.31 0.67 -20.43
CA PRO A 195 5.73 1.88 -21.01
C PRO A 195 4.28 1.72 -21.47
N ASP A 196 3.67 0.54 -21.31
CA ASP A 196 2.27 0.23 -21.58
C ASP A 196 1.42 -0.02 -20.31
N ALA A 197 2.04 -0.01 -19.12
CA ALA A 197 1.32 -0.23 -17.86
C ALA A 197 0.28 0.87 -17.61
N GLY A 198 -0.93 0.50 -17.19
CA GLY A 198 -1.96 1.46 -16.76
C GLY A 198 -1.84 1.84 -15.28
N ALA A 199 -1.17 1.00 -14.48
CA ALA A 199 -0.94 1.27 -13.07
C ALA A 199 0.40 0.67 -12.59
N ILE A 200 1.00 1.32 -11.59
CA ILE A 200 2.20 0.90 -10.88
C ILE A 200 1.90 0.97 -9.38
N THR A 201 2.11 -0.12 -8.66
CA THR A 201 2.07 -0.18 -7.19
C THR A 201 3.45 -0.53 -6.68
N GLY A 202 3.67 -0.38 -5.38
CA GLY A 202 4.99 -0.60 -4.82
C GLY A 202 5.04 -1.21 -3.44
N LEU A 203 6.25 -1.49 -2.98
CA LEU A 203 6.48 -2.11 -1.69
C LEU A 203 6.07 -1.19 -0.54
N VAL A 204 5.46 -1.78 0.48
CA VAL A 204 5.08 -1.10 1.71
C VAL A 204 5.75 -1.83 2.86
N LEU A 205 6.65 -1.14 3.54
CA LEU A 205 7.39 -1.60 4.71
C LEU A 205 6.82 -0.95 5.98
N PRO A 206 7.07 -1.52 7.17
CA PRO A 206 6.70 -0.85 8.42
C PRO A 206 7.57 0.38 8.66
N TYR A 207 6.96 1.52 8.97
CA TYR A 207 7.66 2.71 9.47
C TYR A 207 8.29 2.46 10.84
N GLU A 208 7.54 1.76 11.71
CA GLU A 208 7.95 1.45 13.08
C GLU A 208 7.34 0.12 13.53
N LEU A 209 7.98 -0.55 14.48
CA LEU A 209 7.48 -1.79 15.11
C LEU A 209 7.65 -1.72 16.63
N GLU A 210 7.06 -0.70 17.23
CA GLU A 210 7.21 -0.41 18.66
C GLU A 210 6.19 -1.13 19.53
N THR A 211 5.14 -1.69 18.93
CA THR A 211 4.01 -2.28 19.64
C THR A 211 3.70 -3.70 19.15
N PRO A 212 3.10 -4.55 20.01
CA PRO A 212 2.68 -5.90 19.61
C PRO A 212 1.71 -5.92 18.42
N ALA A 213 0.87 -4.90 18.27
CA ALA A 213 -0.07 -4.82 17.15
C ALA A 213 0.66 -4.66 15.81
N GLN A 214 1.66 -3.80 15.75
CA GLN A 214 2.44 -3.55 14.54
C GLN A 214 3.29 -4.78 14.17
N ILE A 215 3.90 -5.42 15.17
CA ILE A 215 4.67 -6.67 14.98
C ILE A 215 3.75 -7.79 14.47
N LEU A 216 2.59 -8.00 15.09
CA LEU A 216 1.61 -9.00 14.67
C LEU A 216 1.16 -8.77 13.23
N PHE A 217 0.92 -7.52 12.84
CA PHE A 217 0.52 -7.17 11.48
C PHE A 217 1.58 -7.58 10.45
N GLU A 218 2.84 -7.26 10.71
CA GLU A 218 3.95 -7.64 9.82
C GLU A 218 4.20 -9.15 9.78
N GLN A 219 4.04 -9.85 10.91
CA GLN A 219 4.14 -11.32 10.99
C GLN A 219 3.05 -12.03 10.18
N ARG A 220 1.84 -11.46 10.07
CA ARG A 220 0.78 -12.01 9.19
C ARG A 220 1.14 -11.83 7.70
N GLY A 221 2.00 -10.87 7.36
CA GLY A 221 2.40 -10.59 5.99
C GLY A 221 2.42 -9.10 5.64
N GLY A 222 1.90 -8.23 6.52
CA GLY A 222 1.87 -6.79 6.29
C GLY A 222 1.19 -6.39 4.97
N PHE A 223 1.68 -5.31 4.36
CA PHE A 223 1.22 -4.85 3.03
C PHE A 223 2.15 -5.30 1.88
N GLY A 224 3.32 -5.87 2.17
CA GLY A 224 4.31 -6.23 1.14
C GLY A 224 3.85 -7.37 0.22
N ARG A 225 4.40 -7.40 -1.00
CA ARG A 225 4.26 -8.52 -1.96
C ARG A 225 5.61 -9.17 -2.28
N GLY A 226 6.58 -8.99 -1.38
CA GLY A 226 7.95 -9.44 -1.56
C GLY A 226 8.81 -8.39 -2.25
N PHE A 227 9.99 -8.82 -2.68
CA PHE A 227 11.02 -7.94 -3.25
C PHE A 227 11.24 -8.22 -4.74
N GLU A 228 10.31 -8.91 -5.39
CA GLU A 228 10.35 -9.24 -6.82
C GLU A 228 9.39 -8.32 -7.58
N LYS A 229 9.78 -7.93 -8.79
CA LYS A 229 8.87 -7.24 -9.72
C LYS A 229 7.78 -8.20 -10.15
N ILE A 230 6.53 -7.74 -10.19
CA ILE A 230 5.41 -8.55 -10.68
C ILE A 230 4.64 -7.74 -11.70
N ARG A 231 4.40 -8.32 -12.88
CA ARG A 231 3.57 -7.71 -13.91
C ARG A 231 2.27 -8.50 -14.06
N TYR A 232 1.16 -7.86 -13.72
CA TYR A 232 -0.18 -8.42 -13.80
C TYR A 232 -0.83 -8.04 -15.13
N GLY A 233 -1.11 -9.03 -15.98
CA GLY A 233 -1.89 -8.87 -17.23
C GLY A 233 -3.33 -9.32 -17.06
N GLN A 234 -4.05 -9.61 -18.14
CA GLN A 234 -5.45 -10.08 -18.04
C GLN A 234 -5.62 -11.49 -17.46
N GLN A 235 -4.52 -12.25 -17.37
CA GLN A 235 -4.51 -13.61 -16.85
C GLN A 235 -3.33 -13.79 -15.90
N LEU A 236 -3.53 -14.60 -14.87
CA LEU A 236 -2.48 -15.06 -13.98
C LEU A 236 -2.57 -16.59 -13.90
N SER A 237 -1.51 -17.27 -14.34
CA SER A 237 -1.41 -18.73 -14.30
C SER A 237 -1.67 -19.24 -12.88
N HIS A 238 -2.38 -20.36 -12.77
CA HIS A 238 -2.68 -21.02 -11.49
C HIS A 238 -3.56 -20.22 -10.52
N ASN A 239 -4.21 -19.13 -10.94
CA ASN A 239 -5.21 -18.43 -10.14
C ASN A 239 -6.61 -18.51 -10.78
N PRO A 240 -7.47 -19.47 -10.40
CA PRO A 240 -8.80 -19.64 -10.98
C PRO A 240 -9.79 -18.53 -10.62
N LEU A 241 -9.46 -17.68 -9.64
CA LEU A 241 -10.27 -16.56 -9.18
C LEU A 241 -9.77 -15.21 -9.73
N TYR A 242 -8.76 -15.21 -10.60
CA TYR A 242 -8.21 -13.99 -11.19
C TYR A 242 -9.23 -13.27 -12.10
N PRO A 243 -9.28 -11.92 -12.09
CA PRO A 243 -8.57 -10.95 -11.23
C PRO A 243 -9.35 -10.56 -9.96
N CYS A 244 -10.34 -11.35 -9.52
CA CYS A 244 -11.28 -10.96 -8.48
C CYS A 244 -10.65 -10.83 -7.08
N GLY A 245 -9.50 -11.47 -6.83
CA GLY A 245 -8.71 -11.28 -5.60
C GLY A 245 -7.78 -10.07 -5.69
N ALA A 246 -8.33 -8.86 -5.86
CA ALA A 246 -7.58 -7.66 -6.23
C ALA A 246 -6.53 -7.20 -5.21
N GLY A 247 -6.56 -7.71 -3.98
CA GLY A 247 -5.55 -7.38 -2.96
C GLY A 247 -4.13 -7.80 -3.34
N ILE A 248 -3.95 -8.73 -4.29
CA ILE A 248 -2.62 -9.13 -4.76
C ILE A 248 -1.89 -7.99 -5.51
N PHE A 249 -2.63 -7.02 -6.05
CA PHE A 249 -2.08 -5.99 -6.94
C PHE A 249 -1.24 -4.93 -6.22
N GLY A 250 -1.48 -4.69 -4.94
CA GLY A 250 -0.77 -3.67 -4.18
C GLY A 250 -1.57 -3.20 -2.98
N ALA A 251 -1.27 -2.00 -2.50
CA ALA A 251 -1.98 -1.32 -1.43
C ALA A 251 -2.29 0.13 -1.84
N GLY A 252 -3.45 0.65 -1.42
CA GLY A 252 -3.88 2.02 -1.75
C GLY A 252 -2.97 3.14 -1.27
N CYS A 253 -2.07 2.88 -0.32
CA CYS A 253 -1.15 3.88 0.23
C CYS A 253 0.08 4.17 -0.65
N ASN A 254 0.28 3.41 -1.72
CA ASN A 254 1.39 3.59 -2.66
C ASN A 254 1.06 3.02 -4.03
N MET A 255 0.41 3.84 -4.85
CA MET A 255 -0.08 3.48 -6.18
C MET A 255 0.03 4.65 -7.14
N ALA A 256 0.26 4.38 -8.41
CA ALA A 256 0.29 5.37 -9.48
C ALA A 256 -0.44 4.84 -10.70
N PHE A 257 -1.10 5.72 -11.44
CA PHE A 257 -1.90 5.36 -12.60
C PHE A 257 -1.62 6.29 -13.76
N ARG A 258 -1.76 5.78 -14.98
CA ARG A 258 -1.94 6.65 -16.13
C ARG A 258 -3.21 7.43 -15.93
N ARG A 259 -3.10 8.76 -15.97
CA ARG A 259 -4.24 9.65 -15.72
C ARG A 259 -5.38 9.38 -16.69
N GLN A 260 -5.06 9.20 -17.97
CA GLN A 260 -6.07 8.90 -18.99
C GLN A 260 -6.82 7.58 -18.70
N VAL A 261 -6.12 6.54 -18.23
CA VAL A 261 -6.76 5.26 -17.87
C VAL A 261 -7.73 5.46 -16.71
N LEU A 262 -7.37 6.24 -15.69
CA LEU A 262 -8.32 6.56 -14.60
C LEU A 262 -9.53 7.33 -15.10
N LEU A 263 -9.35 8.32 -15.97
CA LEU A 263 -10.44 9.10 -16.56
C LEU A 263 -11.38 8.22 -17.39
N ASP A 264 -10.84 7.36 -18.23
CA ASP A 264 -11.61 6.44 -19.08
C ASP A 264 -12.42 5.43 -18.24
N LEU A 265 -11.89 5.06 -17.08
CA LEU A 265 -12.57 4.21 -16.10
C LEU A 265 -13.60 4.95 -15.24
N GLY A 266 -13.70 6.28 -15.35
CA GLY A 266 -14.60 7.12 -14.55
C GLY A 266 -14.11 7.43 -13.13
N GLY A 267 -12.80 7.34 -12.89
CA GLY A 267 -12.17 7.62 -11.59
C GLY A 267 -12.43 6.54 -10.54
N PHE A 268 -12.22 6.92 -9.28
CA PHE A 268 -12.56 6.12 -8.11
C PHE A 268 -14.07 6.15 -7.85
N ASP A 269 -14.61 5.05 -7.34
CA ASP A 269 -16.04 5.00 -7.00
C ASP A 269 -16.26 5.53 -5.59
N GLU A 270 -16.78 6.75 -5.51
CA GLU A 270 -17.03 7.46 -4.26
C GLU A 270 -17.94 6.71 -3.27
N ALA A 271 -18.71 5.71 -3.74
CA ALA A 271 -19.47 4.83 -2.84
C ALA A 271 -18.58 3.85 -2.07
N LEU A 272 -17.37 3.59 -2.53
CA LEU A 272 -16.30 2.98 -1.76
C LEU A 272 -15.53 4.09 -1.03
N ASP A 273 -14.96 3.77 0.13
CA ASP A 273 -14.17 4.71 0.95
C ASP A 273 -14.91 6.00 1.39
N THR A 274 -16.26 6.00 1.46
CA THR A 274 -17.10 7.15 1.85
C THR A 274 -17.17 7.43 3.36
N GLY A 275 -16.14 7.02 4.12
CA GLY A 275 -16.09 7.14 5.58
C GLY A 275 -16.91 6.06 6.30
N LYS A 276 -17.34 6.31 7.54
CA LYS A 276 -18.04 5.28 8.34
C LYS A 276 -19.48 5.06 7.83
N PRO A 277 -19.92 3.80 7.59
CA PRO A 277 -19.27 2.54 7.94
C PRO A 277 -18.48 1.84 6.82
N LEU A 278 -18.34 2.41 5.60
CA LEU A 278 -17.60 1.82 4.48
C LEU A 278 -16.29 2.60 4.18
N PRO A 279 -15.23 2.44 5.01
CA PRO A 279 -13.98 3.18 4.86
C PRO A 279 -12.95 2.44 3.97
N GLY A 280 -13.37 1.53 3.10
CA GLY A 280 -12.46 0.63 2.38
C GLY A 280 -13.05 0.03 1.10
N GLY A 281 -12.16 -0.39 0.20
CA GLY A 281 -12.46 -1.11 -1.04
C GLY A 281 -12.21 -0.32 -2.33
N GLY A 282 -11.97 1.00 -2.25
CA GLY A 282 -11.74 1.84 -3.44
C GLY A 282 -10.50 1.44 -4.24
N ASP A 283 -9.41 1.11 -3.54
CA ASP A 283 -8.16 0.62 -4.13
C ASP A 283 -8.32 -0.74 -4.85
N LEU A 284 -8.98 -1.70 -4.19
CA LEU A 284 -9.31 -3.01 -4.78
C LEU A 284 -10.12 -2.87 -6.06
N ASP A 285 -11.13 -2.01 -6.04
CA ASP A 285 -11.99 -1.75 -7.18
C ASP A 285 -11.23 -1.14 -8.36
N ILE A 286 -10.42 -0.11 -8.13
CA ILE A 286 -9.71 0.54 -9.23
C ILE A 286 -8.65 -0.40 -9.82
N PHE A 287 -7.92 -1.17 -9.00
CA PHE A 287 -6.95 -2.15 -9.49
C PHE A 287 -7.64 -3.23 -10.33
N TYR A 288 -8.77 -3.74 -9.85
CA TYR A 288 -9.60 -4.69 -10.61
C TYR A 288 -10.02 -4.11 -11.96
N ARG A 289 -10.54 -2.88 -11.98
CA ARG A 289 -11.01 -2.23 -13.21
C ARG A 289 -9.89 -1.97 -14.22
N VAL A 290 -8.71 -1.54 -13.78
CA VAL A 290 -7.52 -1.35 -14.64
C VAL A 290 -7.16 -2.66 -15.36
N VAL A 291 -7.01 -3.76 -14.62
CA VAL A 291 -6.70 -5.07 -15.19
C VAL A 291 -7.83 -5.56 -16.10
N ARG A 292 -9.09 -5.36 -15.70
CA ARG A 292 -10.26 -5.77 -16.49
C ARG A 292 -10.41 -5.00 -17.79
N ALA A 293 -9.98 -3.75 -17.84
CA ALA A 293 -9.89 -2.95 -19.06
C ALA A 293 -8.73 -3.37 -19.98
N GLY A 294 -7.88 -4.30 -19.55
CA GLY A 294 -6.77 -4.84 -20.33
C GLY A 294 -5.46 -4.08 -20.16
N HIS A 295 -5.39 -3.15 -19.21
CA HIS A 295 -4.15 -2.48 -18.89
C HIS A 295 -3.31 -3.33 -17.91
N PRO A 296 -2.00 -3.50 -18.18
CA PRO A 296 -1.09 -4.11 -17.23
C PRO A 296 -1.00 -3.29 -15.94
N LEU A 297 -0.90 -3.98 -14.81
CA LEU A 297 -0.58 -3.41 -13.50
C LEU A 297 0.75 -3.97 -13.04
N VAL A 298 1.70 -3.11 -12.67
CA VAL A 298 3.06 -3.50 -12.28
C VAL A 298 3.26 -3.26 -10.80
N TYR A 299 3.79 -4.25 -10.09
CA TYR A 299 4.32 -4.10 -8.74
C TYR A 299 5.83 -3.93 -8.81
N GLU A 300 6.34 -2.80 -8.33
CA GLU A 300 7.76 -2.45 -8.28
C GLU A 300 8.25 -2.35 -6.82
N PRO A 301 9.11 -3.27 -6.35
CA PRO A 301 9.60 -3.23 -4.98
C PRO A 301 10.54 -2.07 -4.67
N GLN A 302 11.16 -1.41 -5.66
CA GLN A 302 11.96 -0.19 -5.42
C GLN A 302 11.10 1.07 -5.28
N TYR A 303 9.86 1.05 -5.76
CA TYR A 303 8.88 2.11 -5.55
C TYR A 303 8.31 1.98 -4.14
N ALA A 304 9.13 2.19 -3.10
CA ALA A 304 8.83 1.77 -1.74
C ALA A 304 8.42 2.89 -0.80
N VAL A 305 7.51 2.59 0.13
CA VAL A 305 7.12 3.49 1.23
C VAL A 305 7.19 2.76 2.57
N TYR A 306 7.23 3.54 3.64
CA TYR A 306 7.17 3.07 5.02
C TYR A 306 5.86 3.54 5.65
N HIS A 307 4.98 2.62 6.00
CA HIS A 307 3.63 2.91 6.49
C HIS A 307 3.55 2.81 8.02
N GLN A 308 2.86 3.76 8.65
CA GLN A 308 2.60 3.75 10.09
C GLN A 308 1.42 2.84 10.44
N HIS A 309 1.74 1.67 10.97
CA HIS A 309 0.73 0.68 11.37
C HIS A 309 -0.01 1.07 12.65
N ARG A 310 -1.22 0.53 12.82
CA ARG A 310 -2.02 0.71 14.04
C ARG A 310 -1.26 0.23 15.26
N ARG A 311 -1.13 1.10 16.28
CA ARG A 311 -0.38 0.82 17.52
C ARG A 311 -1.16 -0.05 18.50
N GLU A 312 -2.48 0.05 18.51
CA GLU A 312 -3.32 -0.72 19.42
C GLU A 312 -3.97 -1.94 18.74
N ILE A 313 -4.06 -3.05 19.48
CA ILE A 313 -4.73 -4.28 19.00
C ILE A 313 -6.22 -4.02 18.72
N SER A 314 -6.87 -3.13 19.48
CA SER A 314 -8.24 -2.68 19.26
C SER A 314 -8.43 -2.06 17.88
N GLN A 315 -7.53 -1.13 17.52
CA GLN A 315 -7.50 -0.43 16.24
C GLN A 315 -7.14 -1.37 15.09
N LEU A 316 -6.16 -2.26 15.30
CA LEU A 316 -5.82 -3.30 14.32
C LEU A 316 -7.02 -4.22 14.08
N ARG A 317 -7.70 -4.70 15.12
CA ARG A 317 -8.92 -5.51 14.97
C ARG A 317 -10.02 -4.77 14.22
N HIS A 318 -10.18 -3.46 14.48
CA HIS A 318 -11.13 -2.65 13.72
C HIS A 318 -10.74 -2.55 12.23
N GLN A 319 -9.45 -2.42 11.93
CA GLN A 319 -8.95 -2.44 10.56
C GLN A 319 -9.29 -3.75 9.83
N TYR A 320 -9.19 -4.89 10.51
CA TYR A 320 -9.58 -6.19 9.94
C TYR A 320 -11.07 -6.26 9.65
N TRP A 321 -11.90 -5.73 10.54
CA TRP A 321 -13.34 -5.57 10.27
C TRP A 321 -13.59 -4.69 9.05
N THR A 322 -12.89 -3.56 8.91
CA THR A 322 -13.03 -2.69 7.73
C THR A 322 -12.56 -3.36 6.44
N TRP A 323 -11.53 -4.20 6.48
CA TRP A 323 -11.07 -4.95 5.31
C TRP A 323 -12.07 -5.99 4.85
N GLY A 324 -12.63 -6.78 5.76
CA GLY A 324 -13.70 -7.72 5.40
C GLY A 324 -14.87 -6.98 4.76
N LEU A 325 -15.29 -5.87 5.37
CA LEU A 325 -16.39 -5.04 4.90
C LEU A 325 -16.11 -4.43 3.51
N GLY A 326 -14.96 -3.80 3.32
CA GLY A 326 -14.55 -3.17 2.06
C GLY A 326 -14.35 -4.18 0.94
N PHE A 327 -13.72 -5.32 1.25
CA PHE A 327 -13.53 -6.42 0.30
C PHE A 327 -14.88 -6.95 -0.20
N MET A 328 -15.84 -7.19 0.69
CA MET A 328 -17.15 -7.69 0.27
C MET A 328 -18.02 -6.63 -0.40
N ALA A 329 -17.90 -5.35 -0.02
CA ALA A 329 -18.55 -4.26 -0.75
C ALA A 329 -18.02 -4.16 -2.20
N PHE A 330 -16.70 -4.27 -2.38
CA PHE A 330 -16.06 -4.39 -3.70
C PHE A 330 -16.58 -5.60 -4.49
N VAL A 331 -16.71 -6.77 -3.86
CA VAL A 331 -17.24 -7.97 -4.53
C VAL A 331 -18.70 -7.76 -4.96
N VAL A 332 -19.54 -7.19 -4.09
CA VAL A 332 -20.95 -6.88 -4.40
C VAL A 332 -21.04 -5.91 -5.57
N LYS A 333 -20.29 -4.81 -5.54
CA LYS A 333 -20.19 -3.87 -6.66
C LYS A 333 -19.79 -4.59 -7.95
N SER A 334 -18.70 -5.34 -7.92
CA SER A 334 -18.16 -6.02 -9.11
C SER A 334 -19.15 -7.03 -9.68
N MET A 335 -19.96 -7.68 -8.84
CA MET A 335 -21.04 -8.56 -9.31
C MET A 335 -22.16 -7.77 -10.01
N GLN A 336 -22.43 -6.53 -9.61
CA GLN A 336 -23.42 -5.67 -10.24
C GLN A 336 -22.91 -5.14 -11.59
N THR A 337 -21.66 -4.70 -11.65
CA THR A 337 -21.08 -3.97 -12.80
C THR A 337 -20.33 -4.83 -13.82
N ASP A 338 -19.85 -6.04 -13.45
CA ASP A 338 -19.19 -6.98 -14.36
C ASP A 338 -19.90 -8.35 -14.37
N PRO A 339 -20.97 -8.49 -15.19
CA PRO A 339 -21.73 -9.74 -15.29
C PRO A 339 -20.89 -10.96 -15.68
N ALA A 340 -19.83 -10.76 -16.48
CA ALA A 340 -18.98 -11.85 -16.95
C ALA A 340 -18.20 -12.52 -15.80
N MET A 341 -17.88 -11.76 -14.75
CA MET A 341 -17.11 -12.26 -13.61
C MET A 341 -17.96 -12.75 -12.43
N ARG A 342 -19.31 -12.64 -12.49
CA ARG A 342 -20.23 -13.04 -11.39
C ARG A 342 -19.99 -14.46 -10.88
N SER A 343 -19.74 -15.42 -11.76
CA SER A 343 -19.50 -16.81 -11.36
C SER A 343 -18.17 -16.98 -10.61
N ARG A 344 -17.14 -16.22 -10.97
CA ARG A 344 -15.85 -16.17 -10.26
C ARG A 344 -16.00 -15.48 -8.91
N LEU A 345 -16.68 -14.34 -8.87
CA LEU A 345 -16.95 -13.59 -7.64
C LEU A 345 -17.75 -14.41 -6.61
N ARG A 346 -18.77 -15.17 -7.04
CA ARG A 346 -19.49 -16.09 -6.14
C ARG A 346 -18.59 -17.19 -5.58
N ARG A 347 -17.70 -17.76 -6.40
CA ARG A 347 -16.71 -18.75 -5.95
C ARG A 347 -15.69 -18.13 -5.00
N LEU A 348 -15.29 -16.88 -5.23
CA LEU A 348 -14.42 -16.12 -4.33
C LEU A 348 -15.06 -15.94 -2.95
N ILE A 349 -16.35 -15.62 -2.87
CA ILE A 349 -17.08 -15.55 -1.59
C ILE A 349 -17.03 -16.91 -0.88
N GLY A 350 -17.36 -17.99 -1.59
CA GLY A 350 -17.34 -19.34 -1.01
C GLY A 350 -15.95 -19.75 -0.51
N TRP A 351 -14.92 -19.50 -1.31
CA TRP A 351 -13.52 -19.73 -0.93
C TRP A 351 -13.12 -18.89 0.29
N TRP A 352 -13.44 -17.60 0.31
CA TRP A 352 -13.08 -16.71 1.42
C TRP A 352 -13.77 -17.12 2.73
N VAL A 353 -15.05 -17.51 2.69
CA VAL A 353 -15.73 -18.03 3.89
C VAL A 353 -15.07 -19.31 4.39
N GLN A 354 -14.73 -20.24 3.50
CA GLN A 354 -14.03 -21.48 3.87
C GLN A 354 -12.66 -21.19 4.49
N ASP A 355 -11.89 -20.26 3.89
CA ASP A 355 -10.60 -19.84 4.40
C ASP A 355 -10.68 -19.18 5.78
N GLN A 356 -11.66 -18.29 6.01
CA GLN A 356 -11.89 -17.67 7.32
C GLN A 356 -12.29 -18.70 8.39
N LEU A 357 -13.13 -19.69 8.05
CA LEU A 357 -13.50 -20.77 8.96
C LEU A 357 -12.29 -21.66 9.31
N TRP A 358 -11.46 -21.96 8.32
CA TRP A 358 -10.22 -22.71 8.52
C TRP A 358 -9.24 -21.93 9.42
N GLN A 359 -9.00 -20.64 9.14
CA GLN A 359 -8.18 -19.77 9.99
C GLN A 359 -8.73 -19.70 11.42
N LEU A 360 -10.06 -19.61 11.58
CA LEU A 360 -10.70 -19.59 12.90
C LEU A 360 -10.45 -20.90 13.66
N GLN A 361 -10.57 -22.06 13.00
CA GLN A 361 -10.26 -23.35 13.59
C GLN A 361 -8.80 -23.44 14.04
N GLN A 362 -7.86 -22.99 13.19
CA GLN A 362 -6.43 -22.94 13.52
C GLN A 362 -6.12 -21.96 14.66
N SER A 363 -6.87 -20.86 14.75
CA SER A 363 -6.74 -19.91 15.86
C SER A 363 -7.23 -20.50 17.18
N LEU A 364 -8.35 -21.23 17.17
CA LEU A 364 -8.86 -21.93 18.35
C LEU A 364 -7.93 -23.05 18.83
N SER A 365 -7.17 -23.67 17.94
CA SER A 365 -6.16 -24.68 18.28
C SER A 365 -4.79 -24.09 18.66
N GLY A 366 -4.64 -22.76 18.65
CA GLY A 366 -3.39 -22.07 18.96
C GLY A 366 -2.32 -22.15 17.84
N GLN A 367 -2.70 -22.59 16.65
CA GLN A 367 -1.83 -22.76 15.48
C GLN A 367 -1.86 -21.57 14.52
N HIS A 368 -2.54 -20.48 14.87
CA HIS A 368 -2.66 -19.29 14.04
C HIS A 368 -2.19 -18.04 14.78
N LEU A 369 -1.56 -17.11 14.04
CA LEU A 369 -1.03 -15.86 14.61
C LEU A 369 -2.13 -14.93 15.13
N LEU A 370 -3.24 -14.81 14.39
CA LEU A 370 -4.36 -13.97 14.80
C LEU A 370 -5.23 -14.66 15.83
N SER A 371 -5.71 -13.90 16.81
CA SER A 371 -6.72 -14.36 17.76
C SER A 371 -8.10 -14.60 17.10
N PRO A 372 -8.97 -15.43 17.70
CA PRO A 372 -10.31 -15.68 17.15
C PRO A 372 -11.13 -14.40 16.99
N LYS A 373 -10.93 -13.43 17.91
CA LYS A 373 -11.62 -12.13 17.88
C LYS A 373 -11.24 -11.29 16.65
N MET A 374 -10.03 -11.44 16.11
CA MET A 374 -9.62 -10.71 14.90
C MET A 374 -10.21 -11.34 13.64
N ILE A 375 -10.18 -12.67 13.56
CA ILE A 375 -10.75 -13.42 12.44
C ILE A 375 -12.28 -13.19 12.38
N LEU A 376 -12.96 -13.28 13.53
CA LEU A 376 -14.39 -12.97 13.62
C LEU A 376 -14.70 -11.52 13.26
N ALA A 377 -13.79 -10.58 13.53
CA ALA A 377 -13.98 -9.18 13.14
C ALA A 377 -13.95 -9.04 11.61
N GLU A 378 -12.97 -9.63 10.93
CA GLU A 378 -12.90 -9.66 9.46
C GLU A 378 -14.12 -10.37 8.85
N LEU A 379 -14.47 -11.54 9.37
CA LEU A 379 -15.64 -12.32 8.93
C LEU A 379 -16.93 -11.50 9.07
N TRP A 380 -17.16 -10.88 10.22
CA TRP A 380 -18.33 -10.05 10.47
C TRP A 380 -18.37 -8.81 9.57
N GLY A 381 -17.22 -8.17 9.36
CA GLY A 381 -17.08 -7.10 8.38
C GLY A 381 -17.55 -7.54 7.00
N GLY A 382 -17.07 -8.70 6.53
CA GLY A 382 -17.47 -9.25 5.24
C GLY A 382 -18.96 -9.57 5.14
N VAL A 383 -19.56 -10.12 6.19
CA VAL A 383 -21.03 -10.32 6.24
C VAL A 383 -21.77 -9.00 6.08
N VAL A 384 -21.36 -7.94 6.80
CA VAL A 384 -21.96 -6.61 6.66
C VAL A 384 -21.79 -6.06 5.22
N GLY A 385 -20.60 -6.21 4.65
CA GLY A 385 -20.30 -5.81 3.27
C GLY A 385 -21.19 -6.52 2.23
N LEU A 386 -21.43 -7.83 2.39
CA LEU A 386 -22.34 -8.61 1.55
C LEU A 386 -23.80 -8.19 1.73
N CYS A 387 -24.20 -7.79 2.93
CA CYS A 387 -25.56 -7.39 3.30
C CYS A 387 -25.89 -5.93 2.92
N GLY A 388 -25.62 -5.56 1.66
CA GLY A 388 -26.12 -4.33 1.04
C GLY A 388 -25.44 -3.03 1.53
N GLU A 389 -24.28 -3.10 2.16
CA GLU A 389 -23.57 -1.89 2.61
C GLU A 389 -23.15 -0.99 1.44
N TYR A 390 -22.73 -1.59 0.31
CA TYR A 390 -22.39 -0.82 -0.90
C TYR A 390 -23.58 0.04 -1.39
N GLY A 391 -24.78 -0.52 -1.47
CA GLY A 391 -25.98 0.23 -1.88
C GLY A 391 -26.36 1.35 -0.89
N ARG A 392 -26.20 1.11 0.41
CA ARG A 392 -26.34 2.16 1.44
C ARG A 392 -25.29 3.25 1.27
N SER A 393 -24.07 2.90 0.85
CA SER A 393 -23.00 3.85 0.57
C SER A 393 -23.22 4.69 -0.67
N GLN A 394 -23.83 4.12 -1.71
CA GLN A 394 -24.25 4.89 -2.90
C GLN A 394 -25.21 6.01 -2.50
N GLN A 395 -26.22 5.69 -1.67
CA GLN A 395 -27.18 6.70 -1.18
C GLN A 395 -26.49 7.80 -0.36
N ARG A 396 -25.52 7.45 0.50
CA ARG A 396 -24.72 8.43 1.25
C ARG A 396 -23.90 9.33 0.32
N SER A 397 -23.25 8.74 -0.68
CA SER A 397 -22.43 9.48 -1.66
C SER A 397 -23.28 10.44 -2.48
N GLU A 398 -24.46 10.00 -2.92
CA GLU A 398 -25.43 10.87 -3.59
C GLU A 398 -25.90 12.02 -2.68
N ALA A 399 -26.20 11.73 -1.41
CA ALA A 399 -26.58 12.76 -0.44
C ALA A 399 -25.47 13.80 -0.25
N ILE A 400 -24.21 13.36 -0.17
CA ILE A 400 -23.05 14.25 -0.12
C ILE A 400 -22.97 15.10 -1.40
N ARG A 401 -23.05 14.50 -2.60
CA ARG A 401 -23.01 15.26 -3.87
C ARG A 401 -24.10 16.35 -3.93
N ARG A 402 -25.33 16.02 -3.50
CA ARG A 402 -26.45 16.97 -3.49
C ARG A 402 -26.26 18.14 -2.53
N GLN A 403 -25.41 18.01 -1.50
CA GLN A 403 -25.10 19.13 -0.61
C GLN A 403 -24.18 20.19 -1.26
N TYR A 404 -23.49 19.82 -2.35
CA TYR A 404 -22.48 20.65 -3.02
C TYR A 404 -22.77 20.85 -4.53
N SER A 405 -23.96 20.44 -4.99
CA SER A 405 -24.48 20.71 -6.34
C SER A 405 -25.41 21.91 -6.28
#